data_AF-A0A9X2KER6-F1
#
_entry.id   AF-A0A9X2KER6-F1
#
_cell.length_a   1.000
_cell.length_b   1.000
_cell.length_c   1.000
_cell.angle_alpha   90.00
_cell.angle_beta   90.00
_cell.angle_gamma   90.00
#
_symmetry.space_group_name_H-M   'P 1'
#
loop_
_entity.id
_entity.type
_entity.pdbx_description
1 polymer ?
#
loop_
_entity_poly.entity_id
_entity_poly.type
_entity_poly.pdbx_seq_one_letter_code
_entity_poly.pdbx_strand_id
1 'polypeptide(L)' 'MNIHEYQAKQVLKGYGAPVAAGVAITEARQAEAAARQLPGPVYVVKSQIHAGGR' A
#
# COMPACT_ATOMS: atom_id res chain seq x y z
N MET A 1 9.45 -17.04 5.74
CA MET A 1 8.59 -16.63 4.61
C MET A 1 8.35 -15.14 4.76
N ASN A 2 8.62 -14.35 3.72
CA ASN A 2 8.42 -12.90 3.74
C ASN A 2 7.08 -12.53 3.10
N ILE A 3 6.53 -11.37 3.49
CA ILE A 3 5.33 -10.77 2.89
C ILE A 3 5.61 -9.32 2.49
N HIS A 4 4.87 -8.82 1.51
CA HIS A 4 4.98 -7.43 1.05
C HIS A 4 4.41 -6.44 2.09
N GLU A 5 4.79 -5.16 1.96
CA GLU A 5 4.29 -4.09 2.85
C GLU A 5 2.76 -4.02 2.87
N TYR A 6 2.09 -4.16 1.72
CA TYR A 6 0.63 -4.10 1.67
C TYR A 6 -0.04 -5.28 2.42
N GLN A 7 0.55 -6.47 2.35
CA GLN A 7 0.04 -7.67 3.04
C GLN A 7 0.22 -7.53 4.55
N ALA A 8 1.39 -7.06 4.99
CA ALA A 8 1.65 -6.78 6.39
C ALA A 8 0.65 -5.75 6.95
N LYS A 9 0.38 -4.68 6.19
CA LYS A 9 -0.64 -3.68 6.56
C LYS A 9 -2.04 -4.27 6.69
N GLN A 10 -2.44 -5.20 5.81
CA GLN A 10 -3.73 -5.87 5.90
C GLN A 10 -3.86 -6.72 7.16
N VAL A 11 -2.81 -7.49 7.50
CA VAL A 11 -2.76 -8.28 8.74
C VAL A 11 -2.87 -7.35 9.95
N LEU A 12 -2.00 -6.33 10.05
CA LEU A 12 -2.00 -5.38 11.16
C LEU A 12 -3.35 -4.66 11.35
N LYS A 13 -3.97 -4.23 10.23
CA LYS A 13 -5.31 -3.62 10.24
C LYS A 13 -6.37 -4.58 10.79
N GLY A 14 -6.28 -5.86 10.45
CA GLY A 14 -7.19 -6.90 10.96
C GLY A 14 -7.16 -7.06 12.49
N TYR A 15 -6.05 -6.67 13.13
CA TYR A 15 -5.88 -6.64 14.59
C TYR A 15 -6.06 -5.24 15.20
N GLY A 16 -6.56 -4.26 14.43
CA GLY A 16 -6.83 -2.91 14.93
C GLY A 16 -5.60 -2.00 15.07
N ALA A 17 -4.42 -2.41 14.60
CA ALA A 17 -3.25 -1.55 14.61
C ALA A 17 -3.41 -0.39 13.60
N PRO A 18 -2.97 0.83 13.94
CA PRO A 18 -3.07 1.98 13.04
C PRO A 18 -2.13 1.79 11.85
N VAL A 19 -2.69 1.80 10.64
CA VAL A 19 -1.93 1.76 9.38
C VAL A 19 -2.47 2.81 8.42
N ALA A 20 -1.60 3.41 7.62
CA ALA A 20 -2.02 4.34 6.57
C ALA A 20 -2.87 3.61 5.51
N ALA A 21 -3.94 4.28 5.05
CA ALA A 21 -4.74 3.80 3.93
C ALA A 21 -3.88 3.69 2.65
N GLY A 22 -4.13 2.65 1.87
CA GLY A 22 -3.40 2.41 0.64
C GLY A 22 -4.10 1.36 -0.21
N VAL A 23 -3.82 1.39 -1.51
CA VAL A 23 -4.36 0.47 -2.51
C VAL A 23 -3.17 -0.16 -3.24
N ALA A 24 -3.11 -1.49 -3.26
CA ALA A 24 -2.11 -2.21 -4.06
C ALA A 24 -2.59 -2.25 -5.52
N ILE A 25 -1.68 -1.94 -6.45
CA ILE A 25 -1.91 -2.01 -7.90
C ILE A 25 -0.90 -2.95 -8.53
N THR A 26 -1.29 -3.61 -9.60
CA THR A 26 -0.42 -4.50 -10.39
C THR A 26 -0.04 -3.89 -11.74
N GLU A 27 -0.73 -2.81 -12.15
CA GLU A 27 -0.52 -2.15 -13.43
C GLU A 27 -0.57 -0.63 -13.27
N ALA A 28 0.28 0.08 -14.02
CA ALA A 28 0.39 1.54 -13.92
C ALA A 28 -0.94 2.27 -14.19
N ARG A 29 -1.77 1.76 -15.11
CA ARG A 29 -3.09 2.35 -15.44
C ARG A 29 -4.07 2.38 -14.27
N GLN A 30 -3.84 1.58 -13.23
CA GLN A 30 -4.70 1.54 -12.04
C GLN A 30 -4.38 2.67 -11.04
N ALA A 31 -3.24 3.37 -11.19
CA ALA A 31 -2.75 4.32 -10.21
C ALA A 31 -3.70 5.50 -9.96
N GLU A 32 -4.29 6.06 -11.02
CA GLU A 32 -5.21 7.19 -10.87
C GLU A 32 -6.49 6.79 -10.12
N ALA A 33 -7.09 5.66 -10.49
CA ALA A 33 -8.28 5.13 -9.82
C ALA A 33 -8.00 4.76 -8.35
N ALA A 34 -6.79 4.26 -8.06
CA ALA A 34 -6.34 4.00 -6.70
C ALA A 34 -6.16 5.29 -5.88
N ALA A 35 -5.55 6.33 -6.45
CA ALA A 35 -5.34 7.61 -5.78
C ALA A 35 -6.67 8.29 -5.43
N ARG A 36 -7.66 8.23 -6.32
CA ARG A 36 -9.01 8.78 -6.09
C ARG A 36 -9.77 8.13 -4.91
N GLN A 37 -9.37 6.94 -4.48
CA GLN A 37 -9.96 6.26 -3.31
C GLN A 37 -9.32 6.69 -1.99
N LEU A 38 -8.20 7.41 -2.04
CA LEU A 38 -7.41 7.79 -0.88
C LEU A 38 -7.58 9.28 -0.57
N PRO A 39 -7.44 9.70 0.70
CA PRO A 39 -7.41 11.11 1.04
C PRO A 39 -6.17 11.77 0.42
N GLY A 40 -6.39 12.86 -0.32
CA GLY A 40 -5.33 13.71 -0.88
C GLY A 40 -4.88 14.82 0.07
N PRO A 41 -4.02 15.76 -0.37
CA PRO A 41 -3.53 15.93 -1.75
C PRO A 41 -2.20 15.21 -2.05
N VAL A 42 -1.54 14.63 -1.04
CA VAL A 42 -0.23 13.99 -1.18
C VAL A 42 -0.36 12.48 -1.12
N TYR A 43 0.29 11.79 -2.07
CA TYR A 43 0.28 10.33 -2.17
C TYR A 43 1.71 9.80 -2.18
N VAL A 44 1.89 8.57 -1.67
CA VAL A 44 3.18 7.87 -1.67
C VAL A 44 3.06 6.60 -2.51
N VAL A 45 3.82 6.54 -3.60
CA VAL A 45 3.92 5.36 -4.45
C VAL A 45 5.14 4.54 -4.01
N LYS A 46 4.94 3.25 -3.71
CA LYS A 46 6.01 2.39 -3.19
C LYS A 46 6.09 1.07 -3.93
N SER A 47 7.26 0.75 -4.47
CA SER A 47 7.57 -0.58 -5.00
C SER A 47 7.34 -1.66 -3.93
N GLN A 48 6.61 -2.71 -4.29
CA GLN A 48 6.36 -3.85 -3.40
C GLN A 48 7.45 -4.91 -3.65
N ILE A 49 8.57 -4.78 -2.96
CA ILE A 49 9.66 -5.79 -2.94
C ILE A 49 9.92 -6.23 -1.50
N HIS A 50 10.45 -7.44 -1.32
CA HIS A 50 10.79 -7.96 0.01
C HIS A 50 12.07 -7.33 0.59
N ALA A 51 12.97 -6.83 -0.26
CA ALA A 51 14.18 -6.15 0.19
C ALA A 51 13.87 -4.76 0.77
N GLY A 52 14.72 -4.32 1.71
CA GLY A 52 14.77 -2.92 2.17
C GLY A 52 15.49 -2.01 1.16
N GLY A 53 15.61 -0.71 1.49
CA GLY A 53 16.32 0.27 0.65
C GLY A 53 15.55 0.73 -0.60
N ARG A 54 14.23 0.62 -0.55
CA ARG A 54 13.29 1.09 -1.58
C ARG A 54 13.17 2.60 -1.61
#